data_AF-A0AAN6JPZ3-F1
#
_entry.id   AF-A0AAN6JPZ3-F1
#
_cell.length_a   1.000
_cell.length_b   1.000
_cell.length_c   1.000
_cell.angle_alpha   90.00
_cell.angle_beta   90.00
_cell.angle_gamma   90.00
#
_symmetry.space_group_name_H-M   'P 1'
#
loop_
_entity.id
_entity.type
_entity.pdbx_description
1 polymer ?
#
loop_
_entity_poly.entity_id
_entity_poly.type
_entity_poly.pdbx_seq_one_letter_code
_entity_poly.pdbx_strand_id
1 'polypeptide(L)'
;MSQQYEAGSGQPLNKQRIDYSLYLVTARDLLPPNTDFYQHLTLALSNGDITVVQLREKHVDDTGEFLQIARKVLHICDTASPKGPVPLIINDNIAVTLALPLRVGLHIGQTDIDPVLAREILGPHRVLGLSINSPEQAQCIPHEQNVVDYIGIGPVYGTQSKAGISKEKIIGPRGANEIARSTPAPIPSVLIGGINSTTALRALVGATSKHARPDGVAVISAIVARPDPDQAAAELAQAVRKFKRSATYRKCSSAPTASVYETELDSFNVLPSLPPALTESTRNPEQGLSELTSHFLSRASAILASHRNHAQGPPLVHTITSHVSSTYSANTLLAFSASPIMTHQPEEADAIMTVGEALVLNIGTVGAEAREGMKVAGATANRLGKPVVLDPVGVGASAFRKGAVEDILNQTQITLIKANAAELASLLALTGAVQTRGVDAGSGSLPDPVENARALARKEKCLILLTGASDYLTDGDICIRCDNGKPQLGSVTGTGCALGTLVAAGMAAAARISQAEEKEQGEVNTEAGIGRLVVNAKASDLLAGALAGLLTMTIASELAVARPEVRGPGTFLPALLDEIALMDASKLEQHANIRVLPHGAAK
;
A
#
# COMPACT_ATOMS: atom_id res chain seq x y z
N MET A 1 5.15 -48.27 -1.29
CA MET A 1 5.49 -46.83 -1.11
C MET A 1 7.00 -46.58 -0.94
N SER A 2 7.89 -47.58 -1.02
CA SER A 2 9.21 -47.49 -0.36
C SER A 2 10.40 -46.93 -1.18
N GLN A 3 10.52 -47.16 -2.50
CA GLN A 3 11.74 -46.72 -3.23
C GLN A 3 11.71 -45.26 -3.74
N GLN A 4 10.53 -44.66 -3.89
CA GLN A 4 10.38 -43.32 -4.51
C GLN A 4 10.80 -42.15 -3.60
N TYR A 5 10.95 -42.38 -2.29
CA TYR A 5 11.25 -41.35 -1.30
C TYR A 5 12.57 -41.61 -0.55
N GLU A 6 13.49 -42.35 -1.18
CA GLU A 6 14.82 -42.64 -0.64
C GLU A 6 15.79 -41.47 -0.88
N ALA A 7 16.85 -41.43 -0.08
CA ALA A 7 17.89 -40.41 -0.16
C ALA A 7 18.51 -40.37 -1.56
N GLY A 8 18.65 -39.17 -2.13
CA GLY A 8 19.29 -38.98 -3.43
C GLY A 8 18.46 -39.41 -4.66
N SER A 9 17.25 -39.95 -4.45
CA SER A 9 16.36 -40.34 -5.55
C SER A 9 15.65 -39.13 -6.19
N GLY A 10 15.11 -39.33 -7.41
CA GLY A 10 14.37 -38.32 -8.15
C GLY A 10 15.24 -37.24 -8.81
N GLN A 11 14.67 -36.51 -9.79
CA GLN A 11 15.36 -35.35 -10.37
C GLN A 11 15.30 -34.15 -9.42
N PRO A 12 16.36 -33.33 -9.35
CA PRO A 12 16.33 -32.11 -8.56
C PRO A 12 15.32 -31.11 -9.11
N LEU A 13 14.84 -30.20 -8.26
CA LEU A 13 13.98 -29.10 -8.72
C LEU A 13 14.76 -28.17 -9.65
N ASN A 14 14.09 -27.67 -10.68
CA ASN A 14 14.61 -26.54 -11.42
C ASN A 14 14.40 -25.27 -10.59
N LYS A 15 15.47 -24.83 -9.91
CA LYS A 15 15.49 -23.67 -9.01
C LYS A 15 14.93 -22.39 -9.64
N GLN A 16 15.13 -22.18 -10.94
CA GLN A 16 14.64 -21.00 -11.65
C GLN A 16 13.14 -21.02 -11.96
N ARG A 17 12.48 -22.17 -11.80
CA ARG A 17 11.05 -22.36 -12.13
C ARG A 17 10.16 -22.55 -10.91
N ILE A 18 10.71 -22.39 -9.71
CA ILE A 18 9.92 -22.53 -8.48
C ILE A 18 8.97 -21.34 -8.39
N ASP A 19 7.67 -21.61 -8.30
CA ASP A 19 6.67 -20.58 -8.08
C ASP A 19 6.51 -20.31 -6.59
N TYR A 20 7.06 -19.19 -6.13
CA TYR A 20 6.97 -18.75 -4.74
C TYR A 20 5.68 -17.98 -4.41
N SER A 21 4.66 -17.99 -5.29
CA SER A 21 3.41 -17.22 -5.13
C SER A 21 2.78 -17.37 -3.73
N LEU A 22 2.45 -18.61 -3.34
CA LEU A 22 1.82 -18.89 -2.06
C LEU A 22 2.55 -20.03 -1.38
N TYR A 23 3.32 -19.66 -0.38
CA TYR A 23 4.18 -20.55 0.38
C TYR A 23 3.51 -20.88 1.72
N LEU A 24 3.07 -22.12 1.91
CA LEU A 24 2.57 -22.60 3.19
C LEU A 24 3.72 -23.06 4.10
N VAL A 25 3.77 -22.56 5.32
CA VAL A 25 4.62 -23.09 6.40
C VAL A 25 3.73 -23.81 7.41
N THR A 26 4.00 -25.10 7.67
CA THR A 26 3.16 -25.91 8.57
C THR A 26 3.35 -25.53 10.04
N ALA A 27 2.32 -25.77 10.84
CA ALA A 27 2.36 -25.60 12.31
C ALA A 27 1.29 -26.47 12.96
N ARG A 28 1.63 -27.70 13.35
CA ARG A 28 0.66 -28.65 13.93
C ARG A 28 0.01 -28.14 15.22
N ASP A 29 0.72 -27.30 15.97
CA ASP A 29 0.27 -26.61 17.18
C ASP A 29 -0.86 -25.60 16.95
N LEU A 30 -1.10 -25.19 15.70
CA LEU A 30 -2.11 -24.20 15.34
C LEU A 30 -3.34 -24.79 14.64
N LEU A 31 -3.40 -26.11 14.48
CA LEU A 31 -4.55 -26.76 13.85
C LEU A 31 -5.83 -26.54 14.66
N PRO A 32 -7.00 -26.44 13.98
CA PRO A 32 -8.27 -26.42 14.68
C PRO A 32 -8.45 -27.70 15.53
N PRO A 33 -9.19 -27.63 16.65
CA PRO A 33 -9.44 -28.79 17.50
C PRO A 33 -9.97 -29.99 16.72
N ASN A 34 -9.51 -31.20 17.08
CA ASN A 34 -9.94 -32.48 16.47
C ASN A 34 -9.64 -32.62 14.96
N THR A 35 -8.64 -31.89 14.45
CA THR A 35 -8.25 -31.94 13.05
C THR A 35 -7.04 -32.86 12.84
N ASP A 36 -7.12 -33.80 11.90
CA ASP A 36 -5.96 -34.58 11.46
C ASP A 36 -5.05 -33.72 10.56
N PHE A 37 -3.76 -33.68 10.88
CA PHE A 37 -2.78 -32.87 10.16
C PHE A 37 -2.67 -33.23 8.68
N TYR A 38 -2.67 -34.52 8.34
CA TYR A 38 -2.46 -34.97 6.96
C TYR A 38 -3.71 -34.71 6.11
N GLN A 39 -4.90 -34.92 6.66
CA GLN A 39 -6.16 -34.57 6.00
C GLN A 39 -6.27 -33.05 5.79
N HIS A 40 -5.92 -32.25 6.79
CA HIS A 40 -5.93 -30.78 6.69
C HIS A 40 -4.96 -30.27 5.62
N LEU A 41 -3.73 -30.79 5.59
CA LEU A 41 -2.77 -30.44 4.54
C LEU A 41 -3.25 -30.89 3.15
N THR A 42 -3.83 -32.08 3.03
CA THR A 42 -4.39 -32.57 1.76
C THR A 42 -5.49 -31.64 1.26
N LEU A 43 -6.39 -31.20 2.16
CA LEU A 43 -7.44 -30.24 1.83
C LEU A 43 -6.83 -28.90 1.40
N ALA A 44 -5.85 -28.37 2.13
CA ALA A 44 -5.18 -27.12 1.79
C ALA A 44 -4.59 -27.11 0.36
N LEU A 45 -4.04 -28.24 -0.09
CA LEU A 45 -3.43 -28.37 -1.42
C LEU A 45 -4.42 -28.67 -2.55
N SER A 46 -5.66 -29.04 -2.24
CA SER A 46 -6.64 -29.61 -3.18
C SER A 46 -7.03 -28.70 -4.36
N ASN A 47 -6.96 -27.37 -4.18
CA ASN A 47 -7.24 -26.39 -5.24
C ASN A 47 -6.01 -26.04 -6.09
N GLY A 48 -4.81 -26.47 -5.68
CA GLY A 48 -3.55 -26.11 -6.33
C GLY A 48 -3.21 -24.62 -6.22
N ASP A 49 -3.70 -23.93 -5.18
CA ASP A 49 -3.36 -22.52 -4.91
C ASP A 49 -2.04 -22.38 -4.14
N ILE A 50 -1.68 -23.34 -3.30
CA ILE A 50 -0.38 -23.40 -2.60
C ILE A 50 0.67 -23.94 -3.56
N THR A 51 1.77 -23.21 -3.70
CA THR A 51 2.81 -23.48 -4.70
C THR A 51 4.13 -23.95 -4.06
N VAL A 52 4.30 -23.79 -2.76
CA VAL A 52 5.42 -24.34 -1.96
C VAL A 52 4.91 -24.74 -0.58
N VAL A 53 5.40 -25.86 -0.03
CA VAL A 53 5.17 -26.27 1.36
C VAL A 53 6.50 -26.33 2.10
N GLN A 54 6.56 -25.75 3.30
CA GLN A 54 7.62 -25.99 4.27
C GLN A 54 7.09 -26.76 5.45
N LEU A 55 7.68 -27.93 5.68
CA LEU A 55 7.43 -28.70 6.88
C LEU A 55 8.29 -28.16 8.01
N ARG A 56 7.61 -27.68 9.04
CA ARG A 56 8.21 -27.15 10.26
C ARG A 56 7.69 -27.89 11.48
N GLU A 57 8.61 -28.53 12.19
CA GLU A 57 8.35 -29.29 13.41
C GLU A 57 9.23 -28.76 14.55
N LYS A 58 8.62 -28.13 15.56
CA LYS A 58 9.35 -27.54 16.71
C LYS A 58 9.53 -28.50 17.89
N HIS A 59 8.68 -29.53 17.96
CA HIS A 59 8.50 -30.35 19.17
C HIS A 59 8.82 -31.82 18.92
N VAL A 60 9.44 -32.13 17.77
CA VAL A 60 9.87 -33.48 17.43
C VAL A 60 11.38 -33.53 17.53
N ASP A 61 11.87 -34.01 18.68
CA ASP A 61 13.30 -34.15 18.92
C ASP A 61 13.88 -35.40 18.23
N ASP A 62 13.05 -36.43 18.00
CA ASP A 62 13.47 -37.64 17.28
C ASP A 62 13.51 -37.39 15.76
N THR A 63 14.71 -37.44 15.21
CA THR A 63 14.95 -37.31 13.76
C THR A 63 14.27 -38.44 12.97
N GLY A 64 14.12 -39.63 13.56
CA GLY A 64 13.41 -40.76 12.94
C GLY A 64 11.93 -40.47 12.74
N GLU A 65 11.25 -40.02 13.80
CA GLU A 65 9.86 -39.56 13.74
C GLU A 65 9.69 -38.41 12.73
N PHE A 66 10.56 -37.40 12.77
CA PHE A 66 10.49 -36.26 11.84
C PHE A 66 10.63 -36.74 10.38
N LEU A 67 11.56 -37.65 10.09
CA LEU A 67 11.70 -38.22 8.74
C LEU A 67 10.45 -38.97 8.28
N GLN A 68 9.76 -39.68 9.19
CA GLN A 68 8.50 -40.36 8.84
C GLN A 68 7.38 -39.36 8.51
N ILE A 69 7.25 -38.28 9.29
CA ILE A 69 6.31 -37.19 9.02
C ILE A 69 6.66 -36.56 7.66
N ALA A 70 7.93 -36.26 7.42
CA ALA A 70 8.39 -35.64 6.18
C ALA A 70 8.08 -36.50 4.95
N ARG A 71 8.25 -37.83 5.02
CA ARG A 71 7.88 -38.75 3.93
C ARG A 71 6.38 -38.74 3.64
N LYS A 72 5.52 -38.68 4.67
CA LYS A 72 4.06 -38.59 4.49
C LYS A 72 3.66 -37.25 3.88
N VAL A 73 4.24 -36.15 4.36
CA VAL A 73 4.01 -34.80 3.80
C VAL A 73 4.48 -34.71 2.36
N LEU A 74 5.64 -35.29 2.04
CA LEU A 74 6.16 -35.35 0.66
C LEU A 74 5.20 -36.08 -0.27
N HIS A 75 4.65 -37.21 0.18
CA HIS A 75 3.64 -37.93 -0.59
C HIS A 75 2.38 -37.10 -0.87
N ILE A 76 1.91 -36.35 0.14
CA ILE A 76 0.77 -35.44 -0.02
C ILE A 76 1.11 -34.33 -1.02
N CYS A 77 2.30 -33.72 -0.92
CA CYS A 77 2.75 -32.70 -1.86
C CYS A 77 2.81 -33.22 -3.31
N ASP A 78 3.07 -34.51 -3.50
CA ASP A 78 3.15 -35.14 -4.83
C ASP A 78 1.80 -35.46 -5.46
N THR A 79 0.75 -35.59 -4.65
CA THR A 79 -0.50 -36.21 -5.07
C THR A 79 -1.75 -35.37 -4.84
N ALA A 80 -1.75 -34.46 -3.86
CA ALA A 80 -2.95 -33.73 -3.47
C ALA A 80 -3.29 -32.57 -4.41
N SER A 81 -2.30 -31.99 -5.09
CA SER A 81 -2.53 -30.85 -5.98
C SER A 81 -2.88 -31.30 -7.41
N PRO A 82 -3.97 -30.79 -8.00
CA PRO A 82 -4.34 -31.12 -9.37
C PRO A 82 -3.40 -30.51 -10.42
N LYS A 83 -2.53 -29.55 -10.02
CA LYS A 83 -1.57 -28.89 -10.92
C LYS A 83 -0.21 -29.59 -10.97
N GLY A 84 -0.06 -30.70 -10.27
CA GLY A 84 1.17 -31.48 -10.18
C GLY A 84 1.91 -31.32 -8.84
N PRO A 85 3.10 -31.94 -8.71
CA PRO A 85 3.82 -32.00 -7.44
C PRO A 85 4.21 -30.62 -6.90
N VAL A 86 3.91 -30.38 -5.62
CA VAL A 86 4.29 -29.17 -4.89
C VAL A 86 5.70 -29.37 -4.28
N PRO A 87 6.64 -28.42 -4.46
CA PRO A 87 7.92 -28.42 -3.76
C PRO A 87 7.78 -28.53 -2.24
N LEU A 88 8.55 -29.43 -1.62
CA LEU A 88 8.68 -29.55 -0.17
C LEU A 88 10.03 -28.99 0.28
N ILE A 89 9.99 -28.15 1.31
CA ILE A 89 11.16 -27.59 1.99
C ILE A 89 11.12 -28.05 3.46
N ILE A 90 12.25 -28.48 4.01
CA ILE A 90 12.38 -28.80 5.44
C ILE A 90 12.92 -27.58 6.17
N ASN A 91 12.35 -27.28 7.34
CA ASN A 91 12.84 -26.20 8.21
C ASN A 91 13.97 -26.72 9.13
N ASP A 92 15.10 -26.02 9.14
CA ASP A 92 16.28 -26.12 10.02
C ASP A 92 17.04 -27.47 10.04
N ASN A 93 16.37 -28.59 9.77
CA ASN A 93 16.93 -29.93 9.90
C ASN A 93 17.57 -30.45 8.60
N ILE A 94 18.88 -30.23 8.47
CA ILE A 94 19.66 -30.69 7.30
C ILE A 94 19.72 -32.22 7.19
N ALA A 95 19.75 -32.95 8.31
CA ALA A 95 19.83 -34.41 8.31
C ALA A 95 18.58 -35.05 7.70
N VAL A 96 17.39 -34.59 8.10
CA VAL A 96 16.11 -35.02 7.50
C VAL A 96 16.07 -34.67 6.01
N THR A 97 16.58 -33.49 5.62
CA THR A 97 16.65 -33.08 4.22
C THR A 97 17.50 -34.04 3.37
N LEU A 98 18.68 -34.42 3.85
CA LEU A 98 19.59 -35.33 3.16
C LEU A 98 19.01 -36.74 3.02
N ALA A 99 18.19 -37.18 3.97
CA ALA A 99 17.52 -38.48 3.96
C ALA A 99 16.33 -38.59 2.98
N LEU A 100 15.99 -37.50 2.28
CA LEU A 100 14.87 -37.39 1.33
C LEU A 100 15.36 -37.25 -0.13
N PRO A 101 14.48 -37.35 -1.15
CA PRO A 101 14.82 -37.14 -2.55
C PRO A 101 15.48 -35.79 -2.86
N LEU A 102 16.26 -35.69 -3.95
CA LEU A 102 17.02 -34.47 -4.32
C LEU A 102 16.16 -33.22 -4.55
N ARG A 103 14.87 -33.41 -4.83
CA ARG A 103 13.90 -32.32 -4.99
C ARG A 103 13.44 -31.68 -3.68
N VAL A 104 13.77 -32.26 -2.52
CA VAL A 104 13.45 -31.65 -1.23
C VAL A 104 14.51 -30.62 -0.86
N GLY A 105 14.08 -29.40 -0.52
CA GLY A 105 14.97 -28.31 -0.13
C GLY A 105 15.09 -28.14 1.38
N LEU A 106 15.95 -27.20 1.79
CA LEU A 106 16.15 -26.76 3.17
C LEU A 106 15.83 -25.26 3.28
N HIS A 107 15.29 -24.83 4.41
CA HIS A 107 15.25 -23.43 4.82
C HIS A 107 15.89 -23.31 6.20
N ILE A 108 16.72 -22.30 6.39
CA ILE A 108 17.43 -22.04 7.65
C ILE A 108 17.23 -20.60 8.11
N GLY A 109 17.26 -20.41 9.43
CA GLY A 109 17.32 -19.14 10.10
C GLY A 109 18.75 -18.64 10.33
N GLN A 110 18.85 -17.45 10.93
CA GLN A 110 20.12 -16.75 11.19
C GLN A 110 20.94 -17.36 12.33
N THR A 111 20.33 -18.20 13.17
CA THR A 111 20.98 -18.86 14.31
C THR A 111 21.32 -20.33 14.04
N ASP A 112 20.99 -20.81 12.84
CA ASP A 112 21.20 -22.21 12.46
C ASP A 112 22.58 -22.38 11.82
N ILE A 113 22.77 -23.47 11.07
CA ILE A 113 24.00 -23.72 10.33
C ILE A 113 24.34 -22.56 9.38
N ASP A 114 25.63 -22.23 9.26
CA ASP A 114 26.11 -21.24 8.30
C ASP A 114 25.66 -21.61 6.87
N PRO A 115 25.15 -20.64 6.08
CA PRO A 115 24.61 -20.92 4.74
C PRO A 115 25.64 -21.48 3.76
N VAL A 116 26.92 -21.08 3.85
CA VAL A 116 27.99 -21.59 2.98
C VAL A 116 28.23 -23.06 3.31
N LEU A 117 28.38 -23.39 4.59
CA LEU A 117 28.55 -24.77 5.03
C LEU A 117 27.32 -25.64 4.69
N ALA A 118 26.11 -25.10 4.84
CA ALA A 118 24.89 -25.80 4.44
C ALA A 118 24.88 -26.12 2.94
N ARG A 119 25.32 -25.18 2.10
CA ARG A 119 25.46 -25.39 0.65
C ARG A 119 26.50 -26.46 0.32
N GLU A 120 27.64 -26.47 1.01
CA GLU A 120 28.67 -27.51 0.82
C GLU A 120 28.11 -28.91 1.10
N ILE A 121 27.33 -29.06 2.17
CA ILE A 121 26.72 -30.34 2.56
C ILE A 121 25.59 -30.75 1.62
N LEU A 122 24.70 -29.83 1.25
CA LEU A 122 23.54 -30.10 0.39
C LEU A 122 23.89 -30.32 -1.08
N GLY A 123 25.06 -29.82 -1.50
CA GLY A 123 25.46 -29.75 -2.90
C GLY A 123 24.71 -28.68 -3.71
N PRO A 124 24.99 -28.58 -5.02
CA PRO A 124 24.51 -27.48 -5.85
C PRO A 124 23.03 -27.61 -6.25
N HIS A 125 22.42 -28.79 -6.08
CA HIS A 125 21.12 -29.11 -6.68
C HIS A 125 19.93 -28.84 -5.76
N ARG A 126 20.07 -29.02 -4.45
CA ARG A 126 18.96 -28.79 -3.51
C ARG A 126 18.70 -27.29 -3.36
N VAL A 127 17.43 -26.96 -3.15
CA VAL A 127 17.01 -25.59 -2.85
C VAL A 127 17.44 -25.24 -1.43
N LEU A 128 18.07 -24.09 -1.21
CA LEU A 128 18.40 -23.53 0.09
C LEU A 128 17.76 -22.15 0.26
N GLY A 129 16.90 -22.01 1.26
CA GLY A 129 16.29 -20.74 1.67
C GLY A 129 16.94 -20.18 2.93
N LEU A 130 16.96 -18.85 3.05
CA LEU A 130 17.48 -18.15 4.22
C LEU A 130 16.47 -17.11 4.75
N SER A 131 16.22 -17.10 6.06
CA SER A 131 15.47 -16.02 6.70
C SER A 131 16.32 -14.74 6.80
N ILE A 132 15.75 -13.59 6.41
CA ILE A 132 16.39 -12.27 6.49
C ILE A 132 15.45 -11.30 7.19
N ASN A 133 16.00 -10.56 8.16
CA ASN A 133 15.25 -9.70 9.06
C ASN A 133 15.84 -8.29 9.19
N SER A 134 16.97 -8.00 8.54
CA SER A 134 17.52 -6.65 8.46
C SER A 134 18.28 -6.37 7.15
N PRO A 135 18.46 -5.09 6.77
CA PRO A 135 19.27 -4.71 5.61
C PRO A 135 20.71 -5.23 5.69
N GLU A 136 21.31 -5.24 6.87
CA GLU A 136 22.70 -5.70 7.09
C GLU A 136 22.82 -7.20 6.78
N GLN A 137 21.83 -7.99 7.18
CA GLN A 137 21.78 -9.41 6.83
C GLN A 137 21.60 -9.64 5.33
N ALA A 138 20.79 -8.81 4.67
CA ALA A 138 20.60 -8.89 3.22
C ALA A 138 21.90 -8.59 2.46
N GLN A 139 22.67 -7.59 2.90
CA GLN A 139 23.96 -7.23 2.31
C GLN A 139 25.01 -8.33 2.46
N CYS A 140 24.95 -9.10 3.54
CA CYS A 140 25.87 -10.18 3.83
C CYS A 140 25.52 -11.51 3.12
N ILE A 141 24.48 -11.56 2.27
CA ILE A 141 24.13 -12.79 1.54
C ILE A 141 25.30 -13.17 0.61
N PRO A 142 25.86 -14.40 0.71
CA PRO A 142 26.97 -14.83 -0.14
C PRO A 142 26.51 -15.04 -1.59
N HIS A 143 26.66 -14.03 -2.45
CA HIS A 143 26.12 -14.06 -3.81
C HIS A 143 27.06 -14.72 -4.84
N GLU A 144 28.38 -14.64 -4.65
CA GLU A 144 29.37 -15.09 -5.65
C GLU A 144 29.37 -16.61 -5.93
N GLN A 145 28.62 -17.40 -5.14
CA GLN A 145 28.61 -18.87 -5.23
C GLN A 145 27.19 -19.48 -5.35
N ASN A 146 26.14 -18.67 -5.59
CA ASN A 146 24.74 -19.14 -5.58
C ASN A 146 24.42 -19.97 -4.32
N VAL A 147 24.90 -19.51 -3.17
CA VAL A 147 24.78 -20.22 -1.89
C VAL A 147 23.31 -20.36 -1.52
N VAL A 148 22.57 -19.26 -1.58
CA VAL A 148 21.14 -19.19 -1.23
C VAL A 148 20.33 -19.04 -2.52
N ASP A 149 19.24 -19.80 -2.64
CA ASP A 149 18.38 -19.79 -3.83
C ASP A 149 17.16 -18.88 -3.69
N TYR A 150 16.72 -18.60 -2.46
CA TYR A 150 15.65 -17.64 -2.15
C TYR A 150 15.73 -17.15 -0.70
N ILE A 151 15.07 -16.04 -0.39
CA ILE A 151 15.02 -15.50 0.98
C ILE A 151 13.58 -15.34 1.50
N GLY A 152 13.42 -15.54 2.80
CA GLY A 152 12.20 -15.19 3.54
C GLY A 152 12.41 -13.86 4.28
N ILE A 153 11.69 -12.82 3.91
CA ILE A 153 11.80 -11.48 4.51
C ILE A 153 10.69 -11.27 5.53
N GLY A 154 11.04 -11.06 6.80
CA GLY A 154 10.06 -10.83 7.85
C GLY A 154 10.66 -10.70 9.25
N PRO A 155 9.83 -10.47 10.28
CA PRO A 155 8.36 -10.48 10.25
C PRO A 155 7.75 -9.16 9.75
N VAL A 156 6.93 -9.21 8.70
CA VAL A 156 6.29 -8.01 8.12
C VAL A 156 5.25 -7.40 9.07
N TYR A 157 4.42 -8.22 9.71
CA TYR A 157 3.45 -7.80 10.72
C TYR A 157 3.61 -8.62 12.00
N GLY A 158 2.92 -8.19 13.06
CA GLY A 158 2.86 -8.96 14.31
C GLY A 158 2.22 -10.34 14.10
N THR A 159 2.79 -11.37 14.72
CA THR A 159 2.28 -12.74 14.65
C THR A 159 2.40 -13.43 15.99
N GLN A 160 1.41 -14.28 16.30
CA GLN A 160 1.43 -15.16 17.48
C GLN A 160 2.10 -16.51 17.19
N SER A 161 2.36 -16.85 15.92
CA SER A 161 2.89 -18.17 15.51
C SER A 161 4.37 -18.41 15.88
N LYS A 162 5.08 -17.34 16.25
CA LYS A 162 6.45 -17.38 16.80
C LYS A 162 6.42 -16.63 18.14
N ALA A 163 6.50 -17.38 19.24
CA ALA A 163 6.53 -16.80 20.58
C ALA A 163 7.70 -15.79 20.70
N GLY A 164 7.44 -14.62 21.28
CA GLY A 164 8.50 -13.66 21.64
C GLY A 164 8.99 -12.70 20.54
N ILE A 165 8.26 -12.50 19.44
CA ILE A 165 8.55 -11.36 18.54
C ILE A 165 8.11 -10.06 19.24
N SER A 166 9.07 -9.26 19.71
CA SER A 166 8.81 -7.92 20.21
C SER A 166 8.31 -7.01 19.07
N LYS A 167 7.47 -6.01 19.39
CA LYS A 167 6.96 -5.03 18.40
C LYS A 167 8.09 -4.37 17.60
N GLU A 168 9.23 -4.17 18.25
CA GLU A 168 10.46 -3.59 17.68
C GLU A 168 11.07 -4.41 16.53
N LYS A 169 10.74 -5.69 16.43
CA LYS A 169 11.22 -6.57 15.34
C LYS A 169 10.29 -6.61 14.13
N ILE A 170 9.12 -5.96 14.19
CA ILE A 170 8.18 -5.89 13.07
C ILE A 170 8.69 -4.85 12.09
N ILE A 171 9.02 -5.28 10.88
CA ILE A 171 9.63 -4.40 9.87
C ILE A 171 8.61 -3.64 9.02
N GLY A 172 7.36 -4.11 8.97
CA GLY A 172 6.35 -3.56 8.07
C GLY A 172 6.66 -3.81 6.58
N PRO A 173 5.71 -3.51 5.68
CA PRO A 173 5.97 -3.59 4.25
C PRO A 173 7.09 -2.65 3.78
N ARG A 174 7.22 -1.47 4.42
CA ARG A 174 8.26 -0.49 4.09
C ARG A 174 9.66 -1.00 4.47
N GLY A 175 9.84 -1.55 5.67
CA GLY A 175 11.11 -2.18 6.05
C GLY A 175 11.43 -3.43 5.22
N ALA A 176 10.42 -4.20 4.82
CA ALA A 176 10.62 -5.31 3.87
C ALA A 176 11.14 -4.83 2.51
N ASN A 177 10.72 -3.65 2.02
CA ASN A 177 11.29 -3.05 0.82
C ASN A 177 12.77 -2.69 1.02
N GLU A 178 13.12 -2.09 2.15
CA GLU A 178 14.50 -1.70 2.47
C GLU A 178 15.43 -2.93 2.50
N ILE A 179 14.98 -4.03 3.12
CA ILE A 179 15.71 -5.31 3.13
C ILE A 179 15.87 -5.84 1.70
N ALA A 180 14.78 -5.94 0.94
CA ALA A 180 14.82 -6.51 -0.40
C ALA A 180 15.71 -5.71 -1.36
N ARG A 181 15.80 -4.38 -1.19
CA ARG A 181 16.70 -3.51 -1.97
C ARG A 181 18.17 -3.59 -1.54
N SER A 182 18.43 -4.13 -0.35
CA SER A 182 19.77 -4.23 0.21
C SER A 182 20.48 -5.53 -0.18
N THR A 183 19.81 -6.42 -0.93
CA THR A 183 20.46 -7.61 -1.46
C THR A 183 21.48 -7.21 -2.53
N PRO A 184 22.70 -7.80 -2.53
CA PRO A 184 23.74 -7.47 -3.51
C PRO A 184 23.34 -7.71 -4.96
N ALA A 185 22.38 -8.62 -5.19
CA ALA A 185 21.84 -8.94 -6.50
C ALA A 185 20.41 -9.51 -6.37
N PRO A 186 19.66 -9.57 -7.49
CA PRO A 186 18.30 -10.08 -7.49
C PRO A 186 18.23 -11.54 -7.04
N ILE A 187 17.44 -11.81 -6.01
CA ILE A 187 17.21 -13.14 -5.46
C ILE A 187 15.71 -13.32 -5.22
N PRO A 188 15.12 -14.49 -5.52
CA PRO A 188 13.73 -14.74 -5.22
C PRO A 188 13.43 -14.49 -3.74
N SER A 189 12.31 -13.83 -3.45
CA SER A 189 11.97 -13.44 -2.07
C SER A 189 10.49 -13.64 -1.76
N VAL A 190 10.21 -14.15 -0.56
CA VAL A 190 8.85 -14.25 -0.02
C VAL A 190 8.73 -13.42 1.24
N LEU A 191 7.60 -12.73 1.39
CA LEU A 191 7.29 -11.99 2.61
C LEU A 191 6.67 -12.93 3.65
N ILE A 192 7.09 -12.85 4.90
CA ILE A 192 6.57 -13.71 5.99
C ILE A 192 6.30 -12.91 7.26
N GLY A 193 5.37 -13.41 8.08
CA GLY A 193 5.09 -12.90 9.43
C GLY A 193 3.84 -12.03 9.48
N GLY A 194 2.77 -12.56 10.09
CA GLY A 194 1.51 -11.83 10.32
C GLY A 194 0.71 -11.48 9.06
N ILE A 195 1.07 -12.06 7.91
CA ILE A 195 0.38 -11.87 6.64
C ILE A 195 -0.88 -12.75 6.58
N ASN A 196 -1.99 -12.19 6.10
CA ASN A 196 -3.27 -12.87 5.88
C ASN A 196 -3.95 -12.34 4.60
N SER A 197 -5.16 -12.81 4.29
CA SER A 197 -5.87 -12.45 3.05
C SER A 197 -6.20 -10.95 2.94
N THR A 198 -6.28 -10.22 4.06
CA THR A 198 -6.54 -8.78 4.05
C THR A 198 -5.26 -7.93 3.98
N THR A 199 -4.13 -8.44 4.46
CA THR A 199 -2.84 -7.70 4.50
C THR A 199 -1.85 -8.09 3.40
N ALA A 200 -2.01 -9.26 2.76
CA ALA A 200 -1.07 -9.78 1.75
C ALA A 200 -0.81 -8.79 0.61
N LEU A 201 -1.88 -8.19 0.06
CA LEU A 201 -1.72 -7.25 -1.04
C LEU A 201 -0.96 -5.98 -0.59
N ARG A 202 -1.28 -5.43 0.59
CA ARG A 202 -0.56 -4.27 1.16
C ARG A 202 0.91 -4.58 1.41
N ALA A 203 1.22 -5.78 1.91
CA ALA A 203 2.58 -6.25 2.13
C ALA A 203 3.38 -6.29 0.83
N LEU A 204 2.87 -6.98 -0.19
CA LEU A 204 3.52 -7.12 -1.49
C LEU A 204 3.74 -5.77 -2.17
N VAL A 205 2.71 -4.92 -2.19
CA VAL A 205 2.81 -3.57 -2.76
C VAL A 205 3.81 -2.72 -2.01
N GLY A 206 3.78 -2.73 -0.67
CA GLY A 206 4.69 -1.90 0.14
C GLY A 206 6.14 -2.32 0.07
N ALA A 207 6.38 -3.62 -0.08
CA ALA A 207 7.71 -4.19 -0.24
C ALA A 207 8.30 -4.01 -1.65
N THR A 208 7.51 -3.50 -2.61
CA THR A 208 7.94 -3.34 -4.01
C THR A 208 8.55 -1.96 -4.26
N SER A 209 9.60 -1.91 -5.07
CA SER A 209 10.23 -0.70 -5.62
C SER A 209 10.75 -0.99 -7.03
N LYS A 210 11.36 0.00 -7.69
CA LYS A 210 12.06 -0.20 -8.97
C LYS A 210 13.16 -1.27 -8.93
N HIS A 211 13.77 -1.51 -7.77
CA HIS A 211 14.95 -2.37 -7.62
C HIS A 211 14.65 -3.71 -6.96
N ALA A 212 13.46 -3.87 -6.37
CA ALA A 212 13.12 -5.05 -5.58
C ALA A 212 11.62 -5.30 -5.63
N ARG A 213 11.24 -6.56 -5.84
CA ARG A 213 9.85 -7.00 -5.92
C ARG A 213 9.75 -8.43 -5.36
N PRO A 214 8.94 -8.66 -4.32
CA PRO A 214 8.74 -10.01 -3.80
C PRO A 214 7.99 -10.91 -4.78
N ASP A 215 8.32 -12.20 -4.76
CA ASP A 215 7.73 -13.25 -5.63
C ASP A 215 6.43 -13.82 -5.07
N GLY A 216 6.19 -13.64 -3.77
CA GLY A 216 4.97 -14.07 -3.11
C GLY A 216 5.00 -13.89 -1.59
N VAL A 217 4.13 -14.63 -0.92
CA VAL A 217 3.98 -14.57 0.55
C VAL A 217 4.09 -15.96 1.14
N ALA A 218 4.75 -16.05 2.30
CA ALA A 218 4.74 -17.21 3.15
C ALA A 218 3.82 -16.99 4.37
N VAL A 219 2.97 -17.97 4.63
CA VAL A 219 1.93 -17.89 5.67
C VAL A 219 1.90 -19.14 6.54
N ILE A 220 1.50 -18.97 7.80
CA ILE A 220 1.28 -20.05 8.77
C ILE A 220 -0.19 -20.06 9.17
N SER A 221 -0.56 -19.27 10.17
CA SER A 221 -1.90 -19.29 10.79
C SER A 221 -3.02 -18.89 9.85
N ALA A 222 -2.74 -18.06 8.83
CA ALA A 222 -3.75 -17.61 7.88
C ALA A 222 -4.37 -18.77 7.06
N ILE A 223 -3.70 -19.93 6.99
CA ILE A 223 -4.22 -21.16 6.40
C ILE A 223 -4.36 -22.25 7.47
N VAL A 224 -3.29 -22.51 8.24
CA VAL A 224 -3.24 -23.65 9.17
C VAL A 224 -4.29 -23.56 10.28
N ALA A 225 -4.59 -22.36 10.79
CA ALA A 225 -5.54 -22.17 11.88
C ALA A 225 -7.00 -22.07 11.42
N ARG A 226 -7.26 -22.15 10.11
CA ARG A 226 -8.61 -22.11 9.55
C ARG A 226 -9.21 -23.51 9.42
N PRO A 227 -10.51 -23.67 9.69
CA PRO A 227 -11.22 -24.92 9.46
C PRO A 227 -11.39 -25.23 7.96
N ASP A 228 -11.30 -24.21 7.10
CA ASP A 228 -11.46 -24.23 5.64
C ASP A 228 -10.14 -23.83 4.93
N PRO A 229 -9.06 -24.62 5.06
CA PRO A 229 -7.72 -24.22 4.60
C PRO A 229 -7.60 -24.07 3.08
N ASP A 230 -8.42 -24.78 2.30
CA ASP A 230 -8.53 -24.70 0.84
C ASP A 230 -9.09 -23.34 0.40
N GLN A 231 -10.14 -22.87 1.07
CA GLN A 231 -10.73 -21.55 0.86
C GLN A 231 -9.76 -20.45 1.31
N ALA A 232 -9.10 -20.63 2.45
CA ALA A 232 -8.07 -19.72 2.94
C ALA A 232 -6.92 -19.54 1.94
N ALA A 233 -6.45 -20.65 1.36
CA ALA A 233 -5.43 -20.66 0.33
C ALA A 233 -5.89 -19.92 -0.94
N ALA A 234 -7.13 -20.16 -1.39
CA ALA A 234 -7.70 -19.50 -2.55
C ALA A 234 -7.78 -17.97 -2.40
N GLU A 235 -8.22 -17.47 -1.24
CA GLU A 235 -8.27 -16.04 -0.93
C GLU A 235 -6.88 -15.38 -1.00
N LEU A 236 -5.87 -16.01 -0.39
CA LEU A 236 -4.50 -15.52 -0.42
C LEU A 236 -3.89 -15.57 -1.82
N ALA A 237 -4.08 -16.68 -2.54
CA ALA A 237 -3.61 -16.82 -3.91
C ALA A 237 -4.27 -15.80 -4.84
N GLN A 238 -5.54 -15.44 -4.61
CA GLN A 238 -6.20 -14.35 -5.35
C GLN A 238 -5.50 -13.01 -5.11
N ALA A 239 -5.15 -12.67 -3.86
CA ALA A 239 -4.42 -11.44 -3.54
C ALA A 239 -3.04 -11.41 -4.23
N VAL A 240 -2.30 -12.52 -4.21
CA VAL A 240 -0.99 -12.63 -4.90
C VAL A 240 -1.16 -12.54 -6.42
N ARG A 241 -2.16 -13.21 -7.00
CA ARG A 241 -2.47 -13.15 -8.44
C ARG A 241 -2.81 -11.72 -8.88
N LYS A 242 -3.60 -10.97 -8.10
CA LYS A 242 -3.88 -9.55 -8.35
C LYS A 242 -2.60 -8.74 -8.38
N PHE A 243 -1.71 -8.93 -7.40
CA PHE A 243 -0.39 -8.28 -7.37
C PHE A 243 0.50 -8.65 -8.57
N LYS A 244 0.48 -9.91 -9.02
CA LYS A 244 1.24 -10.35 -10.19
C LYS A 244 0.67 -9.79 -11.50
N ARG A 245 -0.66 -9.70 -11.64
CA ARG A 245 -1.33 -9.14 -12.83
C ARG A 245 -1.14 -7.64 -12.98
N SER A 246 -1.12 -6.88 -11.88
CA SER A 246 -0.86 -5.44 -11.94
C SER A 246 0.54 -5.09 -12.49
N ALA A 247 1.46 -6.06 -12.55
CA ALA A 247 2.75 -5.94 -13.24
C ALA A 247 2.67 -6.11 -14.76
N THR A 248 1.68 -6.84 -15.27
CA THR A 248 1.64 -7.29 -16.66
C THR A 248 0.84 -6.35 -17.58
N TYR A 249 0.04 -5.44 -17.03
CA TYR A 249 -0.96 -4.64 -17.76
C TYR A 249 -0.39 -3.50 -18.65
N ARG A 250 0.90 -3.50 -19.00
CA ARG A 250 1.47 -2.54 -19.99
C ARG A 250 2.06 -3.17 -21.27
N LYS A 251 1.90 -4.48 -21.50
CA LYS A 251 2.29 -5.12 -22.77
C LYS A 251 1.08 -5.44 -23.68
N CYS A 252 0.66 -4.47 -24.52
CA CYS A 252 0.02 -4.57 -25.86
C CYS A 252 -0.68 -3.22 -26.19
N SER A 253 -0.64 -2.62 -27.40
CA SER A 253 -0.44 -3.16 -28.76
C SER A 253 0.19 -2.16 -29.77
N SER A 254 1.15 -2.66 -30.60
CA SER A 254 1.65 -2.24 -31.95
C SER A 254 2.19 -0.81 -32.18
N ALA A 255 3.35 -0.51 -32.79
CA ALA A 255 4.49 -1.21 -33.41
C ALA A 255 5.71 -0.22 -33.50
N PRO A 256 6.97 -0.65 -33.80
CA PRO A 256 8.20 -0.02 -33.29
C PRO A 256 8.99 0.83 -34.29
N THR A 257 9.74 1.84 -33.81
CA THR A 257 11.09 2.20 -34.32
C THR A 257 11.90 3.09 -33.36
N ALA A 258 13.03 2.53 -32.90
CA ALA A 258 14.36 3.10 -32.63
C ALA A 258 14.53 4.47 -31.94
N SER A 259 14.62 4.47 -30.60
CA SER A 259 15.84 4.79 -29.86
C SER A 259 15.66 4.42 -28.38
N VAL A 260 16.13 3.23 -28.04
CA VAL A 260 16.08 2.65 -26.69
C VAL A 260 17.20 3.28 -25.87
N TYR A 261 16.85 4.17 -24.94
CA TYR A 261 17.68 4.47 -23.77
C TYR A 261 16.77 4.44 -22.53
N GLU A 262 16.89 3.33 -21.79
CA GLU A 262 16.64 3.20 -20.35
C GLU A 262 15.32 3.73 -19.76
N THR A 263 14.17 3.19 -20.18
CA THR A 263 12.89 3.39 -19.46
C THR A 263 12.00 2.14 -19.54
N GLU A 264 12.38 1.04 -18.88
CA GLU A 264 11.54 -0.18 -18.83
C GLU A 264 11.18 -0.68 -17.41
N LEU A 265 11.26 0.17 -16.36
CA LEU A 265 10.95 -0.29 -14.99
C LEU A 265 10.02 0.61 -14.13
N ASP A 266 9.43 1.67 -14.69
CA ASP A 266 8.58 2.60 -13.91
C ASP A 266 7.10 2.17 -13.73
N SER A 267 6.74 0.93 -14.02
CA SER A 267 5.33 0.48 -14.03
C SER A 267 4.89 -0.25 -12.74
N PHE A 268 5.09 0.37 -11.56
CA PHE A 268 4.48 -0.07 -10.29
C PHE A 268 3.83 1.05 -9.50
N ASN A 269 3.01 1.83 -10.19
CA ASN A 269 2.14 2.75 -9.52
C ASN A 269 0.84 2.03 -9.14
N VAL A 270 0.53 1.99 -7.84
CA VAL A 270 -0.82 1.65 -7.34
C VAL A 270 -1.84 2.75 -7.71
N LEU A 271 -1.35 3.88 -8.22
CA LEU A 271 -2.08 4.88 -8.99
C LEU A 271 -1.29 5.25 -10.27
N PRO A 272 -1.45 4.54 -11.40
CA PRO A 272 -0.64 4.78 -12.60
C PRO A 272 -0.94 6.13 -13.25
N SER A 273 0.15 6.73 -13.75
CA SER A 273 0.19 7.95 -14.55
C SER A 273 -0.82 7.95 -15.69
N LEU A 274 -1.28 9.16 -16.07
CA LEU A 274 -2.06 9.42 -17.29
C LEU A 274 -1.53 8.60 -18.49
N PRO A 275 -2.40 8.22 -19.44
CA PRO A 275 -1.92 7.66 -20.69
C PRO A 275 -0.91 8.62 -21.37
N PRO A 276 0.20 8.10 -21.95
CA PRO A 276 1.24 8.89 -22.62
C PRO A 276 0.74 9.83 -23.73
N ALA A 277 -0.52 9.65 -24.18
CA ALA A 277 -1.11 10.38 -25.29
C ALA A 277 -1.17 11.91 -25.11
N LEU A 278 -1.18 12.42 -23.87
CA LEU A 278 -1.15 13.87 -23.60
C LEU A 278 0.26 14.43 -23.39
N THR A 279 1.26 13.58 -23.16
CA THR A 279 2.66 14.00 -22.98
C THR A 279 3.47 13.93 -24.27
N GLU A 280 3.05 13.13 -25.25
CA GLU A 280 3.87 12.81 -26.44
C GLU A 280 3.36 13.41 -27.77
N SER A 281 2.22 14.12 -27.81
CA SER A 281 1.63 14.56 -29.09
C SER A 281 1.76 16.04 -29.46
N THR A 282 2.38 16.89 -28.62
CA THR A 282 2.57 18.31 -28.97
C THR A 282 4.00 18.57 -29.42
N ARG A 283 4.17 19.12 -30.63
CA ARG A 283 5.47 19.64 -31.12
C ARG A 283 6.01 20.80 -30.26
N ASN A 284 5.24 21.26 -29.27
CA ASN A 284 5.56 22.32 -28.33
C ASN A 284 5.17 21.91 -26.88
N PRO A 285 6.15 21.64 -25.98
CA PRO A 285 5.90 21.23 -24.60
C PRO A 285 5.05 22.19 -23.78
N GLU A 286 5.12 23.51 -24.05
CA GLU A 286 4.32 24.51 -23.33
C GLU A 286 2.83 24.40 -23.67
N GLN A 287 2.50 24.09 -24.93
CA GLN A 287 1.12 23.87 -25.36
C GLN A 287 0.54 22.62 -24.69
N GLY A 288 1.30 21.52 -24.62
CA GLY A 288 0.87 20.30 -23.93
C GLY A 288 0.59 20.51 -22.44
N LEU A 289 1.42 21.29 -21.74
CA LEU A 289 1.18 21.63 -20.33
C LEU A 289 -0.06 22.51 -20.15
N SER A 290 -0.31 23.44 -21.07
CA SER A 290 -1.52 24.27 -21.06
C SER A 290 -2.77 23.41 -21.29
N GLU A 291 -2.76 22.50 -22.25
CA GLU A 291 -3.86 21.58 -22.53
C GLU A 291 -4.15 20.66 -21.33
N LEU A 292 -3.09 20.12 -20.70
CA LEU A 292 -3.22 19.35 -19.48
C LEU A 292 -3.81 20.17 -18.32
N THR A 293 -3.40 21.43 -18.19
CA THR A 293 -3.95 22.35 -17.18
C THR A 293 -5.45 22.56 -17.41
N SER A 294 -5.87 22.85 -18.64
CA SER A 294 -7.27 22.98 -19.00
C SER A 294 -8.06 21.68 -18.81
N HIS A 295 -7.46 20.53 -19.10
CA HIS A 295 -8.07 19.22 -18.88
C HIS A 295 -8.37 18.99 -17.40
N PHE A 296 -7.39 19.19 -16.51
CA PHE A 296 -7.61 19.00 -15.07
C PHE A 296 -8.61 19.99 -14.49
N LEU A 297 -8.58 21.25 -14.94
CA LEU A 297 -9.57 22.24 -14.53
C LEU A 297 -10.98 21.81 -14.95
N SER A 298 -11.17 21.49 -16.24
CA SER A 298 -12.46 21.05 -16.76
C SER A 298 -12.97 19.78 -16.06
N ARG A 299 -12.09 18.82 -15.80
CA ARG A 299 -12.47 17.59 -15.10
C ARG A 299 -12.83 17.85 -13.63
N ALA A 300 -12.07 18.70 -12.93
CA ALA A 300 -12.39 19.11 -11.56
C ALA A 300 -13.75 19.84 -11.48
N SER A 301 -14.04 20.73 -12.44
CA SER A 301 -15.33 21.42 -12.57
C SER A 301 -16.48 20.45 -12.82
N ALA A 302 -16.31 19.49 -13.73
CA ALA A 302 -17.31 18.45 -14.01
C ALA A 302 -17.59 17.58 -12.77
N ILE A 303 -16.54 17.22 -12.02
CA ILE A 303 -16.68 16.47 -10.76
C ILE A 303 -17.48 17.30 -9.74
N LEU A 304 -17.14 18.57 -9.55
CA LEU A 304 -17.86 19.45 -8.63
C LEU A 304 -19.33 19.63 -9.05
N ALA A 305 -19.61 19.85 -10.33
CA ALA A 305 -20.98 19.99 -10.84
C ALA A 305 -21.82 18.73 -10.56
N SER A 306 -21.29 17.56 -10.90
CA SER A 306 -21.97 16.28 -10.64
C SER A 306 -22.19 16.04 -9.14
N HIS A 307 -21.20 16.39 -8.30
CA HIS A 307 -21.30 16.30 -6.85
C HIS A 307 -22.41 17.19 -6.28
N ARG A 308 -22.50 18.44 -6.76
CA ARG A 308 -23.54 19.40 -6.35
C ARG A 308 -24.94 19.07 -6.86
N ASN A 309 -25.07 18.28 -7.92
CA ASN A 309 -26.37 17.88 -8.45
C ASN A 309 -27.10 16.85 -7.56
N HIS A 310 -26.47 16.31 -6.52
CA HIS A 310 -27.08 15.43 -5.50
C HIS A 310 -27.78 14.17 -6.03
N ALA A 311 -27.54 13.74 -7.28
CA ALA A 311 -28.24 12.61 -7.90
C ALA A 311 -28.06 11.27 -7.13
N GLN A 312 -26.94 11.10 -6.43
CA GLN A 312 -26.65 9.95 -5.57
C GLN A 312 -26.61 10.31 -4.06
N GLY A 313 -27.17 11.46 -3.68
CA GLY A 313 -27.06 12.00 -2.33
C GLY A 313 -25.64 12.46 -1.95
N PRO A 314 -25.43 13.01 -0.75
CA PRO A 314 -24.12 13.46 -0.29
C PRO A 314 -23.20 12.26 0.05
N PRO A 315 -21.91 12.25 -0.38
CA PRO A 315 -20.97 11.19 -0.03
C PRO A 315 -20.67 11.18 1.47
N LEU A 316 -20.69 10.00 2.08
CA LEU A 316 -20.33 9.83 3.49
C LEU A 316 -18.81 9.80 3.68
N VAL A 317 -18.28 10.77 4.43
CA VAL A 317 -16.85 10.88 4.74
C VAL A 317 -16.63 10.53 6.22
N HIS A 318 -16.01 9.37 6.46
CA HIS A 318 -15.58 8.98 7.80
C HIS A 318 -14.28 9.68 8.14
N THR A 319 -14.28 10.47 9.20
CA THR A 319 -13.12 11.25 9.64
C THR A 319 -12.75 10.86 11.06
N ILE A 320 -11.54 10.30 11.22
CA ILE A 320 -10.89 10.08 12.51
C ILE A 320 -9.92 11.25 12.70
N THR A 321 -10.33 12.26 13.48
CA THR A 321 -9.56 13.50 13.64
C THR A 321 -9.49 13.96 15.09
N SER A 322 -8.77 15.06 15.32
CA SER A 322 -8.70 15.70 16.61
C SER A 322 -10.00 16.38 17.04
N HIS A 323 -10.27 16.39 18.34
CA HIS A 323 -11.39 17.12 18.92
C HIS A 323 -11.35 18.64 18.61
N VAL A 324 -10.15 19.19 18.37
CA VAL A 324 -9.94 20.60 18.02
C VAL A 324 -10.51 20.93 16.63
N SER A 325 -10.50 19.97 15.70
CA SER A 325 -10.86 20.22 14.30
C SER A 325 -12.14 19.50 13.84
N SER A 326 -12.73 18.64 14.67
CA SER A 326 -13.88 17.80 14.31
C SER A 326 -15.11 18.61 13.90
N THR A 327 -15.57 19.55 14.73
CA THR A 327 -16.76 20.37 14.44
C THR A 327 -16.58 21.18 13.16
N TYR A 328 -15.42 21.81 12.98
CA TYR A 328 -15.16 22.61 11.80
C TYR A 328 -15.06 21.75 10.54
N SER A 329 -14.40 20.59 10.61
CA SER A 329 -14.33 19.63 9.50
C SER A 329 -15.71 19.11 9.11
N ALA A 330 -16.59 18.86 10.09
CA ALA A 330 -17.97 18.43 9.84
C ALA A 330 -18.78 19.51 9.12
N ASN A 331 -18.74 20.75 9.61
CA ASN A 331 -19.43 21.87 8.96
C ASN A 331 -18.89 22.17 7.57
N THR A 332 -17.58 22.02 7.37
CA THR A 332 -16.95 22.17 6.06
C THR A 332 -17.43 21.11 5.06
N LEU A 333 -17.55 19.85 5.50
CA LEU A 333 -18.12 18.78 4.67
C LEU A 333 -19.58 19.05 4.32
N LEU A 334 -20.40 19.49 5.29
CA LEU A 334 -21.80 19.85 5.05
C LEU A 334 -21.92 21.01 4.06
N ALA A 335 -21.11 22.06 4.22
CA ALA A 335 -21.04 23.17 3.27
C ALA A 335 -20.64 22.67 1.86
N PHE A 336 -19.75 21.69 1.79
CA PHE A 336 -19.36 21.05 0.54
C PHE A 336 -20.38 20.02 0.01
N SER A 337 -21.61 19.93 0.51
CA SER A 337 -22.60 18.94 0.05
C SER A 337 -22.18 17.47 0.31
N ALA A 338 -21.39 17.21 1.35
CA ALA A 338 -20.99 15.88 1.83
C ALA A 338 -21.56 15.58 3.24
N SER A 339 -21.57 14.31 3.62
CA SER A 339 -22.09 13.85 4.91
C SER A 339 -20.93 13.45 5.83
N PRO A 340 -20.72 14.12 6.98
CA PRO A 340 -19.65 13.78 7.91
C PRO A 340 -20.05 12.68 8.90
N ILE A 341 -19.10 11.79 9.22
CA ILE A 341 -19.16 10.97 10.44
C ILE A 341 -17.82 11.00 11.17
N MET A 342 -17.85 11.34 12.46
CA MET A 342 -16.68 11.72 13.26
C MET A 342 -16.42 10.73 14.41
N THR A 343 -16.30 9.44 14.09
CA THR A 343 -16.03 8.39 15.10
C THR A 343 -14.64 7.82 14.97
N HIS A 344 -14.06 7.37 16.09
CA HIS A 344 -12.77 6.69 16.16
C HIS A 344 -12.87 5.29 16.81
N GLN A 345 -14.09 4.81 17.08
CA GLN A 345 -14.32 3.55 17.78
C GLN A 345 -14.01 2.34 16.87
N PRO A 346 -13.08 1.44 17.24
CA PRO A 346 -12.73 0.28 16.43
C PRO A 346 -13.92 -0.65 16.13
N GLU A 347 -14.86 -0.77 17.07
CA GLU A 347 -15.98 -1.71 17.04
C GLU A 347 -16.99 -1.40 15.92
N GLU A 348 -17.14 -0.12 15.56
CA GLU A 348 -18.04 0.31 14.49
C GLU A 348 -17.32 0.70 13.18
N ALA A 349 -15.99 0.82 13.21
CA ALA A 349 -15.19 1.29 12.07
C ALA A 349 -15.45 0.50 10.78
N ASP A 350 -15.60 -0.82 10.86
CA ASP A 350 -15.89 -1.67 9.70
C ASP A 350 -17.28 -1.41 9.11
N ALA A 351 -18.30 -1.29 9.97
CA ALA A 351 -19.68 -1.01 9.57
C ALA A 351 -19.81 0.38 8.96
N ILE A 352 -19.18 1.39 9.58
CA ILE A 352 -19.17 2.76 9.07
C ILE A 352 -18.46 2.83 7.72
N MET A 353 -17.27 2.22 7.57
CA MET A 353 -16.56 2.25 6.28
C MET A 353 -17.25 1.44 5.19
N THR A 354 -18.11 0.47 5.54
CA THR A 354 -18.92 -0.27 4.58
C THR A 354 -19.91 0.64 3.83
N VAL A 355 -20.53 1.58 4.54
CA VAL A 355 -21.40 2.61 3.95
C VAL A 355 -20.64 3.89 3.57
N GLY A 356 -19.44 4.09 4.14
CA GLY A 356 -18.55 5.20 3.88
C GLY A 356 -17.99 5.23 2.46
N GLU A 357 -17.65 6.42 2.00
CA GLU A 357 -17.18 6.66 0.64
C GLU A 357 -15.81 7.30 0.57
N ALA A 358 -15.34 7.89 1.67
CA ALA A 358 -13.94 8.24 1.89
C ALA A 358 -13.60 8.13 3.37
N LEU A 359 -12.31 7.96 3.65
CA LEU A 359 -11.74 7.95 5.00
C LEU A 359 -10.70 9.07 5.14
N VAL A 360 -10.76 9.80 6.24
CA VAL A 360 -9.74 10.78 6.64
C VAL A 360 -9.12 10.32 7.95
N LEU A 361 -7.81 10.12 7.95
CA LEU A 361 -7.00 9.78 9.11
C LEU A 361 -6.16 10.99 9.49
N ASN A 362 -6.49 11.66 10.58
CA ASN A 362 -5.77 12.81 11.09
C ASN A 362 -5.20 12.50 12.49
N ILE A 363 -3.88 12.59 12.63
CA ILE A 363 -3.17 12.21 13.87
C ILE A 363 -3.05 13.35 14.89
N GLY A 364 -3.78 14.46 14.72
CA GLY A 364 -3.64 15.68 15.51
C GLY A 364 -3.71 15.46 17.03
N THR A 365 -4.64 14.63 17.50
CA THR A 365 -4.71 14.18 18.91
C THR A 365 -4.96 12.67 18.96
N VAL A 366 -3.93 11.89 18.62
CA VAL A 366 -4.06 10.44 18.49
C VAL A 366 -3.79 9.71 19.82
N GLY A 367 -4.80 9.04 20.36
CA GLY A 367 -4.73 8.13 21.52
C GLY A 367 -4.62 6.66 21.12
N ALA A 368 -4.59 5.74 22.09
CA ALA A 368 -4.52 4.31 21.81
C ALA A 368 -5.75 3.78 21.06
N GLU A 369 -6.96 4.14 21.50
CA GLU A 369 -8.23 3.74 20.88
C GLU A 369 -8.32 4.27 19.44
N ALA A 370 -8.02 5.54 19.23
CA ALA A 370 -8.02 6.14 17.90
C ALA A 370 -7.07 5.41 16.94
N ARG A 371 -5.88 4.98 17.37
CA ARG A 371 -4.96 4.19 16.51
C ARG A 371 -5.56 2.86 16.08
N GLU A 372 -6.23 2.14 16.98
CA GLU A 372 -6.89 0.90 16.62
C GLU A 372 -8.07 1.15 15.66
N GLY A 373 -8.83 2.23 15.90
CA GLY A 373 -9.90 2.65 14.99
C GLY A 373 -9.38 2.99 13.60
N MET A 374 -8.27 3.73 13.51
CA MET A 374 -7.61 4.05 12.24
C MET A 374 -7.14 2.81 11.49
N LYS A 375 -6.62 1.81 12.22
CA LYS A 375 -6.18 0.54 11.66
C LYS A 375 -7.35 -0.26 11.09
N VAL A 376 -8.45 -0.40 11.82
CA VAL A 376 -9.65 -1.12 11.35
C VAL A 376 -10.27 -0.39 10.17
N ALA A 377 -10.53 0.92 10.31
CA ALA A 377 -11.11 1.74 9.25
C ALA A 377 -10.26 1.73 7.96
N GLY A 378 -8.93 1.87 8.09
CA GLY A 378 -8.00 1.86 6.97
C GLY A 378 -7.95 0.52 6.25
N ALA A 379 -7.94 -0.59 6.99
CA ALA A 379 -8.01 -1.93 6.41
C ALA A 379 -9.33 -2.16 5.66
N THR A 380 -10.46 -1.71 6.23
CA THR A 380 -11.77 -1.80 5.60
C THR A 380 -11.90 -0.91 4.37
N ALA A 381 -11.40 0.33 4.43
CA ALA A 381 -11.37 1.25 3.30
C ALA A 381 -10.62 0.65 2.11
N ASN A 382 -9.43 0.09 2.35
CA ASN A 382 -8.67 -0.61 1.32
C ASN A 382 -9.43 -1.79 0.74
N ARG A 383 -9.96 -2.68 1.61
CA ARG A 383 -10.74 -3.85 1.20
C ARG A 383 -11.90 -3.49 0.29
N LEU A 384 -12.52 -2.33 0.51
CA LEU A 384 -13.66 -1.83 -0.27
C LEU A 384 -13.26 -0.92 -1.44
N GLY A 385 -11.99 -0.57 -1.59
CA GLY A 385 -11.50 0.33 -2.63
C GLY A 385 -11.98 1.77 -2.44
N LYS A 386 -12.01 2.26 -1.19
CA LYS A 386 -12.40 3.63 -0.83
C LYS A 386 -11.16 4.52 -0.70
N PRO A 387 -11.21 5.80 -1.13
CA PRO A 387 -10.12 6.74 -0.96
C PRO A 387 -9.82 7.00 0.53
N VAL A 388 -8.53 7.01 0.85
CA VAL A 388 -8.01 7.31 2.20
C VAL A 388 -7.09 8.52 2.14
N VAL A 389 -7.41 9.57 2.90
CA VAL A 389 -6.56 10.75 3.10
C VAL A 389 -5.85 10.63 4.44
N LEU A 390 -4.54 10.77 4.45
CA LEU A 390 -3.73 10.89 5.67
C LEU A 390 -3.31 12.34 5.86
N ASP A 391 -3.63 12.88 7.04
CA ASP A 391 -3.16 14.17 7.55
C ASP A 391 -2.19 13.91 8.72
N PRO A 392 -0.86 13.86 8.46
CA PRO A 392 0.16 13.46 9.41
C PRO A 392 0.54 14.62 10.35
N VAL A 393 -0.47 15.27 10.94
CA VAL A 393 -0.33 16.51 11.72
C VAL A 393 0.82 16.42 12.73
N GLY A 394 1.84 17.24 12.51
CA GLY A 394 3.01 17.33 13.37
C GLY A 394 3.85 16.06 13.45
N VAL A 395 3.90 15.23 12.40
CA VAL A 395 4.67 13.97 12.37
C VAL A 395 6.14 14.16 12.78
N GLY A 396 6.74 15.31 12.46
CA GLY A 396 8.11 15.66 12.84
C GLY A 396 8.28 16.21 14.26
N ALA A 397 7.20 16.32 15.05
CA ALA A 397 7.27 16.92 16.38
C ALA A 397 7.67 15.92 17.49
N SER A 398 7.44 14.61 17.31
CA SER A 398 7.85 13.60 18.29
C SER A 398 7.97 12.20 17.67
N ALA A 399 8.80 11.34 18.28
CA ALA A 399 8.93 9.94 17.88
C ALA A 399 7.60 9.18 17.95
N PHE A 400 6.72 9.54 18.90
CA PHE A 400 5.38 8.98 19.01
C PHE A 400 4.51 9.25 17.77
N ARG A 401 4.48 10.51 17.29
CA ARG A 401 3.72 10.88 16.09
C ARG A 401 4.32 10.23 14.84
N LYS A 402 5.64 10.20 14.74
CA LYS A 402 6.35 9.49 13.66
C LYS A 402 5.98 8.01 13.62
N GLY A 403 6.09 7.31 14.75
CA GLY A 403 5.73 5.89 14.83
C GLY A 403 4.26 5.63 14.50
N ALA A 404 3.34 6.49 14.92
CA ALA A 404 1.92 6.37 14.58
C ALA A 404 1.67 6.49 13.06
N VAL A 405 2.35 7.42 12.38
CA VAL A 405 2.26 7.55 10.92
C VAL A 405 2.88 6.34 10.21
N GLU A 406 4.03 5.86 10.70
CA GLU A 406 4.67 4.66 10.16
C GLU A 406 3.78 3.43 10.28
N ASP A 407 3.12 3.25 11.42
CA ASP A 407 2.14 2.19 11.65
C ASP A 407 0.96 2.27 10.66
N ILE A 408 0.38 3.47 10.48
CA ILE A 408 -0.71 3.69 9.52
C ILE A 408 -0.26 3.35 8.11
N LEU A 409 0.89 3.89 7.67
CA LEU A 409 1.42 3.66 6.33
C LEU A 409 1.72 2.16 6.11
N ASN A 410 2.20 1.43 7.11
CA ASN A 410 2.47 0.00 6.98
C ASN A 410 1.20 -0.87 6.88
N GLN A 411 0.09 -0.41 7.44
CA GLN A 411 -1.16 -1.18 7.52
C GLN A 411 -2.16 -0.78 6.44
N THR A 412 -2.14 0.48 6.01
CA THR A 412 -3.13 1.08 5.12
C THR A 412 -2.43 1.59 3.87
N GLN A 413 -2.95 1.27 2.69
CA GLN A 413 -2.57 2.01 1.50
C GLN A 413 -3.28 3.36 1.50
N ILE A 414 -2.51 4.43 1.48
CA ILE A 414 -3.04 5.79 1.49
C ILE A 414 -3.27 6.23 0.05
N THR A 415 -4.41 6.88 -0.22
CA THR A 415 -4.69 7.46 -1.54
C THR A 415 -4.05 8.82 -1.68
N LEU A 416 -4.12 9.66 -0.64
CA LEU A 416 -3.50 10.98 -0.61
C LEU A 416 -2.90 11.31 0.75
N ILE A 417 -1.67 11.82 0.78
CA ILE A 417 -1.08 12.43 1.97
C ILE A 417 -1.13 13.94 1.81
N LYS A 418 -1.79 14.64 2.74
CA LYS A 418 -1.78 16.11 2.81
C LYS A 418 -0.76 16.52 3.85
N ALA A 419 0.27 17.25 3.46
CA ALA A 419 1.35 17.66 4.36
C ALA A 419 1.76 19.12 4.12
N ASN A 420 2.19 19.82 5.17
CA ASN A 420 2.95 21.05 5.00
C ASN A 420 4.46 20.73 4.75
N ALA A 421 5.26 21.77 4.48
CA ALA A 421 6.68 21.64 4.21
C ALA A 421 7.48 20.88 5.29
N ALA A 422 7.18 21.11 6.57
CA ALA A 422 7.89 20.49 7.68
C ALA A 422 7.50 19.01 7.86
N GLU A 423 6.22 18.70 7.70
CA GLU A 423 5.71 17.33 7.73
C GLU A 423 6.27 16.51 6.56
N LEU A 424 6.30 17.09 5.36
CA LEU A 424 6.85 16.45 4.17
C LEU A 424 8.34 16.15 4.33
N ALA A 425 9.12 17.13 4.83
CA ALA A 425 10.54 16.92 5.14
C ALA A 425 10.75 15.76 6.13
N SER A 426 9.89 15.67 7.17
CA SER A 426 9.95 14.59 8.15
C SER A 426 9.61 13.22 7.55
N LEU A 427 8.64 13.11 6.63
CA LEU A 427 8.28 11.86 5.95
C LEU A 427 9.35 11.35 4.98
N LEU A 428 10.09 12.28 4.39
CA LEU A 428 11.27 11.99 3.56
C LEU A 428 12.55 11.77 4.39
N ALA A 429 12.49 11.99 5.70
CA ALA A 429 13.65 11.95 6.59
C ALA A 429 14.80 12.89 6.16
N LEU A 430 14.45 14.07 5.62
CA LEU A 430 15.43 15.11 5.26
C LEU A 430 16.01 15.73 6.54
N THR A 431 17.32 15.54 6.76
CA THR A 431 18.01 16.11 7.92
C THR A 431 18.27 17.61 7.72
N GLY A 432 17.93 18.43 8.73
CA GLY A 432 18.28 19.85 8.77
C GLY A 432 17.49 20.80 7.84
N ALA A 433 16.55 20.32 7.04
CA ALA A 433 15.87 21.12 6.00
C ALA A 433 14.77 22.08 6.53
N VAL A 434 13.99 21.69 7.54
CA VAL A 434 12.91 22.52 8.12
C VAL A 434 12.78 22.18 9.61
N GLN A 435 12.83 23.19 10.50
CA GLN A 435 12.54 22.98 11.93
C GLN A 435 11.03 23.06 12.20
N THR A 436 10.48 22.05 12.87
CA THR A 436 9.11 22.06 13.40
C THR A 436 9.06 22.84 14.71
N ARG A 437 8.16 23.82 14.83
CA ARG A 437 7.72 24.38 16.12
C ARG A 437 6.28 23.93 16.38
N GLY A 438 6.11 22.71 16.91
CA GLY A 438 4.77 22.17 17.15
C GLY A 438 4.05 21.76 15.86
N VAL A 439 2.75 22.09 15.75
CA VAL A 439 1.87 21.76 14.62
C VAL A 439 1.68 22.91 13.63
N ASP A 440 2.19 24.10 13.96
CA ASP A 440 2.14 25.25 13.07
C ASP A 440 3.11 25.06 11.90
N ALA A 441 2.82 25.68 10.75
CA ALA A 441 3.74 25.71 9.62
C ALA A 441 5.07 26.32 10.07
N GLY A 442 6.12 25.48 10.14
CA GLY A 442 7.43 25.90 10.64
C GLY A 442 8.05 27.03 9.80
N SER A 443 8.92 27.82 10.43
CA SER A 443 9.74 28.82 9.74
C SER A 443 10.89 28.13 9.01
N GLY A 444 10.73 27.86 7.72
CA GLY A 444 11.77 27.31 6.85
C GLY A 444 11.24 27.07 5.44
N SER A 445 12.10 27.22 4.43
CA SER A 445 11.77 26.88 3.04
C SER A 445 12.27 25.47 2.77
N LEU A 446 11.37 24.58 2.37
CA LEU A 446 11.74 23.27 1.84
C LEU A 446 12.44 23.50 0.49
N PRO A 447 13.72 23.10 0.32
CA PRO A 447 14.36 23.16 -0.99
C PRO A 447 13.60 22.26 -1.98
N ASP A 448 13.48 22.69 -3.22
CA ASP A 448 12.84 21.91 -4.31
C ASP A 448 11.51 21.24 -3.91
N PRO A 449 10.48 22.02 -3.49
CA PRO A 449 9.25 21.46 -2.93
C PRO A 449 8.52 20.52 -3.89
N VAL A 450 8.61 20.78 -5.20
CA VAL A 450 8.00 19.97 -6.26
C VAL A 450 8.64 18.59 -6.33
N GLU A 451 9.97 18.51 -6.38
CA GLU A 451 10.68 17.23 -6.49
C GLU A 451 10.57 16.41 -5.21
N ASN A 452 10.57 17.08 -4.04
CA ASN A 452 10.31 16.40 -2.77
C ASN A 452 8.89 15.83 -2.70
N ALA A 453 7.87 16.57 -3.16
CA ALA A 453 6.51 16.05 -3.25
C ALA A 453 6.40 14.87 -4.22
N ARG A 454 7.03 14.96 -5.40
CA ARG A 454 7.09 13.85 -6.36
C ARG A 454 7.80 12.62 -5.80
N ALA A 455 8.92 12.82 -5.09
CA ALA A 455 9.67 11.75 -4.47
C ALA A 455 8.85 11.02 -3.40
N LEU A 456 8.11 11.76 -2.56
CA LEU A 456 7.24 11.16 -1.56
C LEU A 456 6.07 10.40 -2.21
N ALA A 457 5.46 10.96 -3.26
CA ALA A 457 4.38 10.33 -4.01
C ALA A 457 4.81 8.97 -4.58
N ARG A 458 5.99 8.91 -5.20
CA ARG A 458 6.57 7.66 -5.74
C ARG A 458 6.93 6.66 -4.65
N LYS A 459 7.50 7.15 -3.54
CA LYS A 459 7.91 6.32 -2.40
C LYS A 459 6.71 5.62 -1.76
N GLU A 460 5.65 6.37 -1.46
CA GLU A 460 4.47 5.86 -0.77
C GLU A 460 3.36 5.37 -1.73
N LYS A 461 3.54 5.59 -3.04
CA LYS A 461 2.64 5.18 -4.14
C LYS A 461 1.24 5.77 -3.98
N CYS A 462 1.20 7.05 -3.66
CA CYS A 462 -0.02 7.81 -3.38
C CYS A 462 0.08 9.23 -3.93
N LEU A 463 -1.05 9.94 -3.94
CA LEU A 463 -1.06 11.38 -4.23
C LEU A 463 -0.47 12.16 -3.06
N ILE A 464 0.21 13.27 -3.35
CA ILE A 464 0.71 14.20 -2.35
C ILE A 464 0.09 15.56 -2.58
N LEU A 465 -0.51 16.12 -1.54
CA LEU A 465 -0.89 17.53 -1.46
C LEU A 465 0.07 18.23 -0.49
N LEU A 466 1.03 18.96 -1.05
CA LEU A 466 1.93 19.83 -0.29
C LEU A 466 1.29 21.21 -0.17
N THR A 467 0.91 21.60 1.04
CA THR A 467 0.25 22.89 1.30
C THR A 467 1.25 23.99 1.66
N GLY A 468 1.02 25.23 1.22
CA GLY A 468 1.89 26.37 1.50
C GLY A 468 1.34 27.70 0.98
N ALA A 469 2.25 28.63 0.64
CA ALA A 469 1.87 29.87 -0.07
C ALA A 469 1.43 29.59 -1.51
N SER A 470 2.05 28.57 -2.12
CA SER A 470 1.52 27.86 -3.29
C SER A 470 1.35 26.41 -2.87
N ASP A 471 0.25 25.80 -3.29
CA ASP A 471 -0.02 24.38 -3.04
C ASP A 471 0.44 23.55 -4.24
N TYR A 472 0.89 22.32 -3.99
CA TYR A 472 1.32 21.38 -5.02
C TYR A 472 0.60 20.05 -4.85
N LEU A 473 -0.14 19.63 -5.87
CA LEU A 473 -0.85 18.34 -5.91
C LEU A 473 -0.19 17.45 -6.97
N THR A 474 0.30 16.27 -6.58
CA THR A 474 1.07 15.40 -7.49
C THR A 474 0.82 13.92 -7.24
N ASP A 475 0.90 13.12 -8.30
CA ASP A 475 0.93 11.65 -8.27
C ASP A 475 2.37 11.08 -8.33
N GLY A 476 3.38 11.95 -8.39
CA GLY A 476 4.78 11.59 -8.62
C GLY A 476 5.28 11.92 -10.01
N ASP A 477 4.40 11.96 -11.01
CA ASP A 477 4.74 12.24 -12.40
C ASP A 477 4.20 13.62 -12.82
N ILE A 478 2.90 13.81 -12.65
CA ILE A 478 2.18 15.06 -12.88
C ILE A 478 2.21 15.87 -11.59
N CYS A 479 2.49 17.16 -11.69
CA CYS A 479 2.38 18.08 -10.57
C CYS A 479 1.57 19.31 -10.98
N ILE A 480 0.48 19.56 -10.27
CA ILE A 480 -0.39 20.72 -10.43
C ILE A 480 -0.03 21.70 -9.32
N ARG A 481 0.44 22.89 -9.71
CA ARG A 481 0.62 24.01 -8.79
C ARG A 481 -0.68 24.82 -8.73
N CYS A 482 -1.10 25.17 -7.52
CA CYS A 482 -2.22 26.05 -7.24
C CYS A 482 -1.70 27.29 -6.51
N ASP A 483 -2.03 28.47 -7.05
CA ASP A 483 -1.65 29.78 -6.49
C ASP A 483 -2.88 30.54 -5.96
N ASN A 484 -3.98 29.84 -5.72
CA ASN A 484 -5.14 30.36 -5.01
C ASN A 484 -4.94 30.34 -3.49
N GLY A 485 -5.79 31.07 -2.77
CA GLY A 485 -5.88 31.07 -1.31
C GLY A 485 -5.48 32.38 -0.66
N LYS A 486 -5.76 32.49 0.65
CA LYS A 486 -5.41 33.67 1.45
C LYS A 486 -4.74 33.32 2.79
N PRO A 487 -3.81 34.17 3.29
CA PRO A 487 -3.14 33.95 4.58
C PRO A 487 -4.08 33.78 5.77
N GLN A 488 -5.32 34.29 5.69
CA GLN A 488 -6.37 34.14 6.69
C GLN A 488 -6.70 32.66 6.97
N LEU A 489 -6.48 31.74 6.02
CA LEU A 489 -6.57 30.30 6.28
C LEU A 489 -5.64 29.86 7.41
N GLY A 490 -4.42 30.41 7.49
CA GLY A 490 -3.47 30.14 8.56
C GLY A 490 -3.78 30.85 9.89
N SER A 491 -4.78 31.74 9.92
CA SER A 491 -5.19 32.48 11.12
C SER A 491 -6.33 31.81 11.89
N VAL A 492 -6.88 30.71 11.37
CA VAL A 492 -7.93 29.92 12.01
C VAL A 492 -7.48 28.49 12.20
N THR A 493 -7.66 27.96 13.42
CA THR A 493 -7.34 26.57 13.72
C THR A 493 -8.22 25.60 12.93
N GLY A 494 -7.65 24.48 12.49
CA GLY A 494 -8.38 23.40 11.83
C GLY A 494 -8.69 23.60 10.36
N THR A 495 -8.36 24.74 9.74
CA THR A 495 -8.52 24.96 8.28
C THR A 495 -7.73 23.95 7.46
N GLY A 496 -6.47 23.69 7.84
CA GLY A 496 -5.66 22.65 7.23
C GLY A 496 -6.27 21.25 7.36
N CYS A 497 -6.84 20.92 8.51
CA CYS A 497 -7.53 19.63 8.72
C CYS A 497 -8.80 19.51 7.86
N ALA A 498 -9.59 20.59 7.78
CA ALA A 498 -10.80 20.66 6.99
C ALA A 498 -10.52 20.58 5.48
N LEU A 499 -9.38 21.09 5.00
CA LEU A 499 -8.94 20.86 3.63
C LEU A 499 -8.78 19.36 3.34
N GLY A 500 -8.25 18.59 4.30
CA GLY A 500 -8.15 17.13 4.18
C GLY A 500 -9.50 16.45 3.96
N THR A 501 -10.58 16.95 4.59
CA THR A 501 -11.92 16.39 4.41
C THR A 501 -12.55 16.79 3.07
N LEU A 502 -12.33 18.01 2.59
CA LEU A 502 -12.79 18.45 1.26
C LEU A 502 -12.14 17.65 0.13
N VAL A 503 -10.82 17.43 0.23
CA VAL A 503 -10.06 16.63 -0.74
C VAL A 503 -10.55 15.17 -0.74
N ALA A 504 -10.83 14.60 0.43
CA ALA A 504 -11.42 13.27 0.54
C ALA A 504 -12.81 13.18 -0.11
N ALA A 505 -13.68 14.17 0.16
CA ALA A 505 -15.01 14.25 -0.45
C ALA A 505 -14.94 14.40 -1.98
N GLY A 506 -14.02 15.23 -2.48
CA GLY A 506 -13.79 15.39 -3.91
C GLY A 506 -13.32 14.11 -4.60
N MET A 507 -12.42 13.34 -3.97
CA MET A 507 -12.03 12.01 -4.46
C MET A 507 -13.17 10.99 -4.41
N ALA A 508 -14.04 11.03 -3.39
CA ALA A 508 -15.25 10.20 -3.35
C ALA A 508 -16.21 10.53 -4.50
N ALA A 509 -16.43 11.82 -4.77
CA ALA A 509 -17.24 12.27 -5.89
C ALA A 509 -16.66 11.81 -7.24
N ALA A 510 -15.34 11.92 -7.41
CA ALA A 510 -14.63 11.41 -8.59
C ALA A 510 -14.84 9.89 -8.77
N ALA A 511 -14.72 9.11 -7.68
CA ALA A 511 -14.94 7.67 -7.73
C ALA A 511 -16.36 7.29 -8.14
N ARG A 512 -17.39 8.02 -7.67
CA ARG A 512 -18.78 7.82 -8.12
C ARG A 512 -18.95 8.04 -9.61
N ILE A 513 -18.32 9.09 -10.14
CA ILE A 513 -18.42 9.44 -11.56
C ILE A 513 -17.73 8.38 -12.41
N SER A 514 -16.49 7.99 -12.08
CA SER A 514 -15.80 6.92 -12.82
C SER A 514 -16.63 5.62 -12.83
N GLN A 515 -17.24 5.26 -11.70
CA GLN A 515 -18.08 4.06 -11.60
C GLN A 515 -19.39 4.17 -12.39
N ALA A 516 -19.98 5.35 -12.49
CA ALA A 516 -21.16 5.59 -13.32
C ALA A 516 -20.81 5.45 -14.81
N GLU A 517 -19.69 6.06 -15.24
CA GLU A 517 -19.18 5.96 -16.61
C GLU A 517 -18.85 4.52 -17.02
N GLU A 518 -18.19 3.75 -16.14
CA GLU A 518 -17.88 2.32 -16.39
C GLU A 518 -19.16 1.47 -16.57
N LYS A 519 -20.18 1.72 -15.72
CA LYS A 519 -21.48 1.03 -15.83
C LYS A 519 -22.19 1.34 -17.14
N GLU A 520 -22.17 2.59 -17.60
CA GLU A 520 -22.78 3.00 -18.86
C GLU A 520 -22.08 2.37 -20.08
N GLN A 521 -20.77 2.13 -19.99
CA GLN A 521 -19.97 1.50 -21.04
C GLN A 521 -20.08 -0.04 -21.05
N GLY A 522 -20.87 -0.64 -20.14
CA GLY A 522 -21.02 -2.08 -20.03
C GLY A 522 -19.79 -2.79 -19.44
N GLU A 523 -18.81 -2.03 -18.94
CA GLU A 523 -17.65 -2.55 -18.24
C GLU A 523 -18.05 -2.83 -16.78
N VAL A 524 -18.53 -4.04 -16.51
CA VAL A 524 -18.79 -4.46 -15.13
C VAL A 524 -17.46 -4.81 -14.49
N ASN A 525 -16.91 -3.89 -13.71
CA ASN A 525 -15.77 -4.15 -12.84
C ASN A 525 -16.23 -5.06 -11.66
N THR A 526 -16.43 -6.34 -11.97
CA THR A 526 -16.97 -7.39 -11.07
C THR A 526 -16.02 -7.76 -9.94
N GLU A 527 -14.84 -7.16 -9.83
CA GLU A 527 -13.81 -7.57 -8.88
C GLU A 527 -14.07 -7.09 -7.43
N ALA A 528 -15.31 -7.08 -6.95
CA ALA A 528 -15.62 -6.91 -5.53
C ALA A 528 -15.12 -8.17 -4.81
N GLY A 529 -13.92 -8.12 -4.26
CA GLY A 529 -13.27 -9.28 -3.66
C GLY A 529 -12.13 -8.89 -2.73
N ILE A 530 -11.79 -9.82 -1.83
CA ILE A 530 -10.76 -9.68 -0.79
C ILE A 530 -9.43 -9.18 -1.40
N GLY A 531 -8.76 -8.27 -0.70
CA GLY A 531 -7.52 -7.65 -1.14
C GLY A 531 -7.72 -6.64 -2.27
N ARG A 532 -8.30 -5.47 -1.95
CA ARG A 532 -8.25 -4.27 -2.77
C ARG A 532 -7.32 -3.25 -2.10
N LEU A 533 -6.63 -2.45 -2.91
CA LEU A 533 -5.82 -1.30 -2.48
C LEU A 533 -6.01 -0.09 -3.39
N VAL A 534 -6.42 -0.33 -4.65
CA VAL A 534 -6.70 0.72 -5.62
C VAL A 534 -8.13 1.19 -5.38
N VAL A 535 -8.31 2.51 -5.36
CA VAL A 535 -9.64 3.12 -5.30
C VAL A 535 -10.39 2.78 -6.58
N ASN A 536 -11.69 2.51 -6.48
CA ASN A 536 -12.52 2.17 -7.64
C ASN A 536 -12.85 3.43 -8.46
N ALA A 537 -11.84 3.99 -9.12
CA ALA A 537 -11.88 5.21 -9.91
C ALA A 537 -10.72 5.26 -10.92
N LYS A 538 -10.88 6.04 -12.00
CA LYS A 538 -9.75 6.38 -12.89
C LYS A 538 -8.75 7.24 -12.11
N ALA A 539 -7.44 6.97 -12.25
CA ALA A 539 -6.40 7.67 -11.48
C ALA A 539 -6.41 9.19 -11.72
N SER A 540 -6.61 9.62 -12.97
CA SER A 540 -6.78 11.03 -13.34
C SER A 540 -7.95 11.70 -12.65
N ASP A 541 -9.03 10.94 -12.42
CA ASP A 541 -10.22 11.46 -11.75
C ASP A 541 -9.98 11.65 -10.25
N LEU A 542 -9.16 10.80 -9.61
CA LEU A 542 -8.78 11.01 -8.21
C LEU A 542 -7.94 12.27 -8.04
N LEU A 543 -6.99 12.53 -8.95
CA LEU A 543 -6.21 13.76 -8.95
C LEU A 543 -7.10 14.98 -9.19
N ALA A 544 -8.03 14.91 -10.16
CA ALA A 544 -8.99 15.97 -10.44
C ALA A 544 -10.00 16.18 -9.30
N GLY A 545 -10.43 15.12 -8.61
CA GLY A 545 -11.32 15.18 -7.45
C GLY A 545 -10.63 15.83 -6.24
N ALA A 546 -9.37 15.47 -6.00
CA ALA A 546 -8.54 16.15 -5.00
C ALA A 546 -8.35 17.63 -5.34
N LEU A 547 -8.13 17.95 -6.62
CA LEU A 547 -8.03 19.33 -7.11
C LEU A 547 -9.33 20.11 -6.88
N ALA A 548 -10.50 19.51 -7.13
CA ALA A 548 -11.79 20.15 -6.89
C ALA A 548 -11.99 20.53 -5.41
N GLY A 549 -11.61 19.65 -4.49
CA GLY A 549 -11.62 19.92 -3.04
C GLY A 549 -10.65 21.04 -2.64
N LEU A 550 -9.43 21.02 -3.19
CA LEU A 550 -8.41 22.05 -2.97
C LEU A 550 -8.85 23.43 -3.47
N LEU A 551 -9.31 23.52 -4.72
CA LEU A 551 -9.77 24.75 -5.34
C LEU A 551 -10.99 25.32 -4.62
N THR A 552 -11.92 24.47 -4.19
CA THR A 552 -13.07 24.93 -3.41
C THR A 552 -12.65 25.67 -2.15
N MET A 553 -11.73 25.10 -1.36
CA MET A 553 -11.24 25.76 -0.14
C MET A 553 -10.50 27.07 -0.44
N THR A 554 -9.56 27.02 -1.38
CA THR A 554 -8.65 28.13 -1.65
C THR A 554 -9.37 29.30 -2.32
N ILE A 555 -10.20 29.05 -3.34
CA ILE A 555 -11.03 30.09 -3.98
C ILE A 555 -12.05 30.64 -2.98
N ALA A 556 -12.73 29.79 -2.20
CA ALA A 556 -13.69 30.26 -1.20
C ALA A 556 -13.02 31.20 -0.17
N SER A 557 -11.76 30.95 0.18
CA SER A 557 -11.01 31.84 1.08
C SER A 557 -10.77 33.22 0.47
N GLU A 558 -10.53 33.32 -0.84
CA GLU A 558 -10.36 34.60 -1.53
C GLU A 558 -11.66 35.38 -1.56
N LEU A 559 -12.76 34.71 -1.91
CA LEU A 559 -14.10 35.30 -1.95
C LEU A 559 -14.54 35.74 -0.55
N ALA A 560 -14.29 34.93 0.47
CA ALA A 560 -14.65 35.24 1.85
C ALA A 560 -13.89 36.48 2.36
N VAL A 561 -12.58 36.59 2.10
CA VAL A 561 -11.80 37.77 2.49
C VAL A 561 -12.28 39.05 1.78
N ALA A 562 -12.84 38.93 0.58
CA ALA A 562 -13.39 40.08 -0.15
C ALA A 562 -14.73 40.58 0.40
N ARG A 563 -15.40 39.82 1.28
CA ARG A 563 -16.68 40.22 1.85
C ARG A 563 -16.53 41.38 2.85
N PRO A 564 -17.37 42.43 2.79
CA PRO A 564 -17.23 43.63 3.62
C PRO A 564 -17.42 43.38 5.12
N GLU A 565 -18.13 42.32 5.51
CA GLU A 565 -18.34 41.92 6.89
C GLU A 565 -17.15 41.18 7.52
N VAL A 566 -16.17 40.72 6.73
CA VAL A 566 -15.00 40.01 7.24
C VAL A 566 -13.98 40.99 7.81
N ARG A 567 -13.83 40.98 9.13
CA ARG A 567 -12.99 41.89 9.91
C ARG A 567 -11.82 41.20 10.62
N GLY A 568 -11.77 39.87 10.57
CA GLY A 568 -10.75 39.07 11.23
C GLY A 568 -11.12 37.58 11.31
N PRO A 569 -10.33 36.75 11.99
CA PRO A 569 -10.50 35.29 11.98
C PRO A 569 -11.90 34.80 12.37
N GLY A 570 -12.53 35.45 13.35
CA GLY A 570 -13.87 35.06 13.82
C GLY A 570 -15.00 35.34 12.82
N THR A 571 -14.88 36.36 11.97
CA THR A 571 -15.87 36.66 10.91
C THR A 571 -15.50 36.03 9.56
N PHE A 572 -14.21 35.75 9.35
CA PHE A 572 -13.72 35.00 8.22
C PHE A 572 -14.24 33.56 8.21
N LEU A 573 -14.31 32.90 9.38
CA LEU A 573 -14.67 31.48 9.44
C LEU A 573 -16.10 31.18 8.93
N PRO A 574 -17.15 31.89 9.36
CA PRO A 574 -18.49 31.73 8.79
C PRO A 574 -18.54 32.10 7.30
N ALA A 575 -17.90 33.21 6.90
CA ALA A 575 -17.85 33.63 5.51
C ALA A 575 -17.19 32.59 4.59
N LEU A 576 -16.14 31.92 5.07
CA LEU A 576 -15.49 30.82 4.38
C LEU A 576 -16.44 29.63 4.18
N LEU A 577 -17.19 29.24 5.22
CA LEU A 577 -18.17 28.16 5.11
C LEU A 577 -19.27 28.51 4.09
N ASP A 578 -19.75 29.74 4.09
CA ASP A 578 -20.74 30.20 3.12
C ASP A 578 -20.18 30.15 1.69
N GLU A 579 -18.96 30.64 1.46
CA GLU A 579 -18.34 30.59 0.13
C GLU A 579 -18.03 29.16 -0.34
N ILE A 580 -17.68 28.26 0.59
CA ILE A 580 -17.60 26.83 0.28
C ILE A 580 -18.97 26.30 -0.13
N ALA A 581 -20.05 26.67 0.56
CA ALA A 581 -21.40 26.24 0.20
C ALA A 581 -21.88 26.78 -1.15
N LEU A 582 -21.49 28.01 -1.49
CA LEU A 582 -21.83 28.68 -2.73
C LEU A 582 -20.88 28.35 -3.89
N MET A 583 -19.89 27.47 -3.70
CA MET A 583 -18.94 27.09 -4.75
C MET A 583 -19.59 26.16 -5.77
N ASP A 584 -19.51 26.55 -7.04
CA ASP A 584 -19.97 25.79 -8.20
C ASP A 584 -18.87 25.68 -9.28
N ALA A 585 -19.16 24.94 -10.35
CA ALA A 585 -18.21 24.73 -11.45
C ALA A 585 -17.82 26.05 -12.16
N SER A 586 -18.75 27.00 -12.30
CA SER A 586 -18.48 28.28 -12.97
C SER A 586 -17.51 29.13 -12.18
N LYS A 587 -17.68 29.23 -10.85
CA LYS A 587 -16.75 29.93 -9.98
C LYS A 587 -15.38 29.26 -9.97
N LEU A 588 -15.35 27.93 -9.97
CA LEU A 588 -14.11 27.17 -10.02
C LEU A 588 -13.33 27.50 -11.31
N GLU A 589 -13.97 27.46 -12.48
CA GLU A 589 -13.33 27.82 -13.77
C GLU A 589 -12.91 29.29 -13.84
N GLN A 590 -13.72 30.20 -13.29
CA GLN A 590 -13.44 31.63 -13.34
C GLN A 590 -12.26 32.05 -12.46
N HIS A 591 -12.11 31.42 -11.29
CA HIS A 591 -11.17 31.85 -10.26
C HIS A 591 -9.96 30.93 -10.09
N ALA A 592 -9.94 29.73 -10.68
CA ALA A 592 -8.81 28.83 -10.55
C ALA A 592 -7.53 29.43 -11.15
N ASN A 593 -6.48 29.45 -10.35
CA ASN A 593 -5.13 29.85 -10.72
C ASN A 593 -4.22 28.64 -10.56
N ILE A 594 -4.24 27.77 -11.57
CA ILE A 594 -3.49 26.51 -11.57
C ILE A 594 -2.60 26.40 -12.81
N ARG A 595 -1.53 25.61 -12.68
CA ARG A 595 -0.69 25.20 -13.80
C ARG A 595 -0.08 23.83 -13.58
N VAL A 596 -0.03 23.01 -14.63
CA VAL A 596 0.74 21.77 -14.63
C VAL A 596 2.22 22.11 -14.84
N LEU A 597 3.07 21.54 -13.99
CA LEU A 597 4.51 21.78 -14.02
C LEU A 597 5.23 20.73 -14.88
N PRO A 598 6.28 21.11 -15.62
CA PRO A 598 7.09 20.16 -16.39
C PRO A 598 7.77 19.13 -15.49
N HIS A 599 8.20 18.02 -16.10
CA HIS A 599 9.02 17.01 -15.46
C HIS A 599 10.49 17.48 -15.41
N GLY A 600 11.13 17.38 -14.25
CA GLY A 600 12.47 17.93 -14.03
C GLY A 600 12.45 19.42 -13.69
N ALA A 601 13.40 19.84 -12.85
CA ALA A 601 13.50 21.22 -12.37
C ALA A 601 13.57 22.20 -13.55
N ALA A 602 12.62 23.12 -13.63
CA ALA A 602 12.87 24.39 -14.29
C ALA A 602 14.06 25.01 -13.53
N LYS A 603 15.24 24.99 -14.17
CA LYS A 603 16.43 25.69 -13.68
C LYS A 603 16.19 27.18 -13.61
#